data_AF-A0A420IMU9-F1
#
_entry.id   AF-A0A420IMU9-F1
#
_cell.length_a   1.000
_cell.length_b   1.000
_cell.length_c   1.000
_cell.angle_alpha   90.00
_cell.angle_beta   90.00
_cell.angle_gamma   90.00
#
_symmetry.space_group_name_H-M   'P 1'
#
loop_
_entity.id
_entity.type
_entity.pdbx_description
1 polymer ?
#
loop_
_entity_poly.entity_id
_entity_poly.type
_entity_poly.pdbx_seq_one_letter_code
_entity_poly.pdbx_strand_id
1 'polypeptide(L)' 'MRYSGLQKEVFSLYRQCLRACQKKSQDARPHFLLFTRKEFEKNRCLSKKDFVAIEYLLRKGRRQLDLYSSSGIRDIRV' A
#
# COMPACT_ATOMS: atom_id res chain seq x y z
N MET A 1 -14.42 -16.45 10.96
CA MET A 1 -14.64 -16.14 9.52
C MET A 1 -13.30 -16.13 8.79
N ARG A 2 -13.19 -16.84 7.66
CA ARG A 2 -11.96 -16.94 6.85
C ARG A 2 -11.95 -15.82 5.80
N TYR A 3 -10.89 -15.01 5.75
CA TYR A 3 -10.73 -14.00 4.71
C TYR A 3 -10.59 -14.65 3.32
N SER A 4 -11.17 -14.02 2.29
CA SER A 4 -10.99 -14.44 0.90
C SER A 4 -9.52 -14.32 0.47
N GLY A 5 -9.13 -15.00 -0.60
CA GLY A 5 -7.78 -14.88 -1.18
C GLY A 5 -7.42 -13.42 -1.46
N LEU A 6 -8.33 -12.69 -2.09
CA LEU A 6 -8.16 -11.27 -2.42
C LEU A 6 -8.00 -10.38 -1.18
N GLN A 7 -8.79 -10.62 -0.13
CA GLN A 7 -8.64 -9.90 1.14
C GLN A 7 -7.27 -10.15 1.78
N LYS A 8 -6.78 -11.40 1.73
CA LYS A 8 -5.43 -11.72 2.21
C LYS A 8 -4.35 -10.99 1.40
N GLU A 9 -4.53 -10.84 0.09
CA GLU A 9 -3.62 -10.07 -0.74
C GLU A 9 -3.59 -8.60 -0.35
N VAL A 10 -4.74 -7.98 -0.06
CA VAL A 10 -4.81 -6.59 0.43
C VAL A 10 -4.00 -6.44 1.73
N PHE A 11 -4.19 -7.34 2.69
CA PHE A 11 -3.41 -7.32 3.93
C PHE A 11 -1.92 -7.61 3.73
N SER A 12 -1.58 -8.44 2.74
CA SER A 12 -0.19 -8.73 2.37
C SER A 12 0.47 -7.48 1.80
N LEU A 13 -0.19 -6.81 0.84
CA LEU A 13 0.30 -5.59 0.23
C LEU A 13 0.52 -4.50 1.28
N TYR A 14 -0.47 -4.26 2.16
CA TYR A 14 -0.34 -3.26 3.22
C TYR A 14 0.89 -3.53 4.11
N ARG A 15 1.10 -4.78 4.53
CA ARG A 15 2.27 -5.17 5.33
C ARG A 15 3.58 -4.99 4.56
N GLN A 16 3.60 -5.26 3.27
CA GLN A 16 4.78 -5.03 2.42
C GLN A 16 5.10 -3.53 2.32
N CYS A 17 4.10 -2.67 2.14
CA CYS A 17 4.29 -1.22 2.16
C CYS A 17 4.90 -0.75 3.49
N LEU A 18 4.38 -1.20 4.63
CA LEU A 18 4.93 -0.85 5.94
C LEU A 18 6.39 -1.28 6.12
N ARG A 19 6.74 -2.49 5.65
CA ARG A 19 8.13 -2.98 5.66
C ARG A 19 9.04 -2.16 4.75
N ALA A 20 8.56 -1.75 3.58
CA ALA A 20 9.32 -0.88 2.69
C ALA A 20 9.55 0.51 3.32
N CYS A 21 8.55 1.07 4.02
CA CYS A 21 8.69 2.33 4.76
C CYS A 21 9.79 2.24 5.83
N GLN A 22 9.92 1.10 6.51
CA GLN A 22 10.97 0.91 7.53
C GLN A 22 12.38 0.95 6.94
N LYS A 23 12.56 0.59 5.66
CA LYS A 23 13.84 0.65 4.95
C LYS A 23 14.24 2.07 4.52
N LYS A 24 13.35 3.05 4.62
CA LYS A 24 13.62 4.46 4.31
C LYS A 24 14.32 5.16 5.47
N SER A 25 14.93 6.31 5.19
CA SER A 25 15.55 7.18 6.20
C SER A 25 14.53 7.58 7.26
N GLN A 26 15.03 7.91 8.46
CA GLN A 26 14.19 8.24 9.61
C GLN A 26 13.29 9.45 9.34
N ASP A 27 13.79 10.43 8.57
CA ASP A 27 13.06 11.66 8.23
C ASP A 27 11.94 11.43 7.21
N ALA A 28 12.15 10.55 6.22
CA ALA A 28 11.17 10.29 5.17
C ALA A 28 10.12 9.24 5.60
N ARG A 29 10.47 8.33 6.50
CA ARG A 29 9.59 7.26 7.02
C ARG A 29 8.18 7.76 7.42
N PRO A 30 7.99 8.84 8.19
CA PRO A 30 6.66 9.32 8.55
C PRO A 30 5.82 9.70 7.32
N HIS A 31 6.43 10.30 6.29
CA HIS A 31 5.70 10.67 5.08
C HIS A 31 5.22 9.45 4.29
N PHE A 32 6.08 8.43 4.13
CA PHE A 32 5.69 7.18 3.47
C PHE A 32 4.60 6.41 4.24
N LEU A 33 4.66 6.44 5.57
CA LEU A 33 3.61 5.83 6.42
C LEU A 33 2.27 6.57 6.27
N LEU A 34 2.29 7.90 6.31
CA LEU A 34 1.11 8.73 6.14
C LEU A 34 0.51 8.54 4.74
N PHE A 35 1.35 8.53 3.70
CA PHE A 35 0.95 8.23 2.32
C PHE A 35 0.25 6.88 2.24
N THR A 36 0.88 5.83 2.74
CA THR A 36 0.34 4.46 2.71
C THR A 36 -1.01 4.40 3.42
N ARG A 37 -1.13 5.00 4.61
CA ARG A 37 -2.39 5.01 5.35
C ARG A 37 -3.50 5.75 4.59
N LYS A 38 -3.21 6.96 4.09
CA LYS A 38 -4.18 7.77 3.33
C LYS A 38 -4.67 7.02 2.09
N GLU A 39 -3.79 6.35 1.35
CA GLU A 39 -4.18 5.62 0.13
C GLU A 39 -5.11 4.44 0.44
N PHE A 40 -4.86 3.68 1.50
CA PHE A 40 -5.75 2.59 1.91
C PHE A 40 -7.06 3.11 2.51
N GLU A 41 -7.02 4.22 3.25
CA GLU A 41 -8.20 4.82 3.86
C GLU A 41 -9.17 5.40 2.83
N LYS A 42 -8.68 6.03 1.75
CA LYS A 42 -9.50 6.48 0.60
C LYS A 42 -10.38 5.38 0.03
N ASN A 43 -9.95 4.13 0.12
CA ASN A 43 -10.60 2.97 -0.46
C ASN A 43 -11.36 2.12 0.58
N ARG A 44 -11.47 2.59 1.83
CA ARG A 44 -12.10 1.85 2.94
C ARG A 44 -13.58 1.56 2.70
N CYS A 45 -14.27 2.42 1.95
CA CYS A 45 -15.70 2.29 1.65
C CYS A 45 -16.01 1.36 0.46
N LEU A 46 -14.99 0.79 -0.20
CA LEU A 46 -15.22 -0.16 -1.30
C LEU A 46 -15.91 -1.42 -0.82
N SER A 47 -16.86 -1.91 -1.61
CA SER A 47 -17.53 -3.16 -1.30
C SER A 47 -16.56 -4.32 -1.43
N LYS A 48 -16.64 -5.28 -0.50
CA LYS A 48 -15.87 -6.53 -0.56
C LYS A 48 -16.18 -7.37 -1.80
N LYS A 49 -17.27 -7.06 -2.51
CA LYS A 49 -17.71 -7.73 -3.74
C LYS A 49 -17.21 -7.04 -5.02
N ASP A 50 -16.57 -5.87 -4.91
CA ASP A 50 -16.04 -5.14 -6.07
C ASP A 50 -14.69 -5.71 -6.49
N PHE A 51 -14.67 -6.99 -6.87
CA PHE A 51 -13.45 -7.74 -7.14
C PHE A 51 -12.55 -7.07 -8.18
N VAL A 52 -13.15 -6.57 -9.27
CA VAL A 52 -12.43 -5.88 -10.35
C VAL A 52 -11.72 -4.62 -9.85
N ALA A 53 -12.40 -3.80 -9.06
CA ALA A 53 -11.81 -2.57 -8.50
C ALA A 53 -10.68 -2.92 -7.50
N ILE A 54 -10.89 -3.91 -6.64
CA ILE A 54 -9.88 -4.36 -5.67
C ILE A 54 -8.65 -4.92 -6.40
N GLU A 55 -8.82 -5.73 -7.44
CA GLU A 55 -7.71 -6.26 -8.23
C GLU A 55 -6.93 -5.16 -8.96
N TYR A 56 -7.63 -4.19 -9.54
CA TYR A 56 -7.01 -3.03 -10.15
C TYR A 56 -6.16 -2.26 -9.13
N LEU A 57 -6.71 -1.99 -7.94
CA LEU A 57 -6.01 -1.29 -6.87
C LEU A 57 -4.82 -2.09 -6.33
N LEU A 58 -4.94 -3.40 -6.20
CA LEU A 58 -3.83 -4.28 -5.82
C LEU A 58 -2.70 -4.21 -6.84
N ARG A 59 -3.01 -4.29 -8.14
CA ARG A 59 -2.01 -4.16 -9.22
C ARG A 59 -1.34 -2.78 -9.19
N LYS A 60 -2.13 -1.71 -9.02
CA LYS A 60 -1.62 -0.34 -8.91
C LYS A 60 -0.70 -0.18 -7.70
N GLY A 61 -1.12 -0.66 -6.53
CA GLY A 61 -0.36 -0.55 -5.30
C GLY A 61 0.95 -1.36 -5.32
N ARG A 62 0.97 -2.55 -5.94
CA ARG A 62 2.21 -3.32 -6.16
C ARG A 62 3.21 -2.54 -7.02
N ARG A 63 2.76 -1.95 -8.15
CA ARG A 63 3.62 -1.11 -9.00
C ARG A 63 4.18 0.10 -8.24
N GLN A 64 3.34 0.76 -7.43
CA GLN A 64 3.78 1.88 -6.59
C GLN A 64 4.81 1.42 -5.55
N LEU A 65 4.59 0.27 -4.90
CA LEU A 65 5.52 -0.29 -3.95
C LEU A 65 6.89 -0.59 -4.58
N ASP A 66 6.91 -1.19 -5.77
CA ASP A 66 8.15 -1.48 -6.50
C ASP A 66 8.90 -0.18 -6.83
N LEU A 67 8.17 0.82 -7.35
CA LEU A 67 8.73 2.14 -7.68
C LEU A 67 9.31 2.82 -6.44
N TYR A 68 8.55 2.90 -5.35
CA TYR A 68 8.98 3.55 -4.11
C TYR A 68 10.01 2.74 -3.34
N SER A 69 10.14 1.44 -3.58
CA SER A 69 11.22 0.63 -2.99
C SER A 69 12.56 0.87 -3.68
N SER A 70 12.57 1.43 -4.89
CA SER A 70 13.80 1.81 -5.58
C SER A 70 14.60 2.86 -4.80
N SER A 71 15.92 2.81 -4.92
CA SER A 71 16.87 3.71 -4.23
C SER A 71 16.82 5.16 -4.73
N GLY A 72 16.21 5.39 -5.90
CA GLY A 72 16.06 6.73 -6.49
C GLY A 72 15.05 7.61 -5.74
N ILE A 73 14.06 7.01 -5.07
CA ILE A 73 13.02 7.77 -4.36
C ILE A 73 13.34 7.81 -2.86
N ARG A 74 13.81 8.97 -2.42
CA ARG A 74 14.26 9.19 -1.04
C ARG A 74 13.17 9.72 -0.13
N ASP A 75 12.20 10.47 -0.66
CA ASP A 75 11.10 11.04 0.10
C ASP A 75 9.84 11.21 -0.77
N ILE A 76 8.67 11.23 -0.12
CA ILE A 76 7.39 11.60 -0.72
C ILE A 76 6.83 12.74 0.12
N ARG A 77 6.73 13.94 -0.44
CA ARG A 77 6.02 15.03 0.23
C ARG A 77 4.52 14.84 0.00
N VAL A 78 3.75 14.61 1.07
CA VAL A 78 2.29 14.46 1.08
C VAL A 78 1.66 15.59 1.88
#